data_AF-A0A8T3Y2L6-F1
#
_entry.id   AF-A0A8T3Y2L6-F1
#
_cell.length_a   1.000
_cell.length_b   1.000
_cell.length_c   1.000
_cell.angle_alpha   90.00
_cell.angle_beta   90.00
_cell.angle_gamma   90.00
#
_symmetry.space_group_name_H-M   'P 1'
#
loop_
_entity.id
_entity.type
_entity.pdbx_description
1 polymer ?
#
loop_
_entity_poly.entity_id
_entity_poly.type
_entity_poly.pdbx_seq_one_letter_code
_entity_poly.pdbx_strand_id
1 'polypeptide(L)'
;MTTKNDYDVVIIGGGAAGMTAAIYTCRKKMKTAVITYDVGGQTNLTNHIENYSGTIKSTGVGLMMKFQEHAQKFGAEFIPGKVEKVTKKGERFTTTLTNGKLYTSTTIILAFGKVPRALGVPGEDKFLGRGVSTCATCDAPLYKGKIVAVVGGGNSAIEAAEELSHNAKMVYIIHRRESFRGDAITIEKLKLKNNIKFLLNSTVEEISGKDFVEKIMIKNVNNSETQEISVEGVFVEIGYIVDTSMVKDLVKVNEKNEIIVDEYNKTNTPGLFAAGDVTTIPYKQTVISAGEGAKAALTCYQYFTGGKGVTIDWDH
;
A
#
# COMPACT_ATOMS: atom_id res chain seq x y z
N MET A 1 7.16 34.10 16.44
CA MET A 1 7.62 33.03 17.36
C MET A 1 7.31 31.71 16.68
N THR A 2 8.29 31.07 16.06
CA THR A 2 8.13 29.74 15.48
C THR A 2 7.90 28.76 16.63
N THR A 3 6.66 28.33 16.80
CA THR A 3 6.30 27.27 17.75
C THR A 3 7.03 26.00 17.33
N LYS A 4 7.53 25.22 18.30
CA LYS A 4 8.33 23.99 18.07
C LYS A 4 7.66 23.02 17.08
N ASN A 5 6.32 23.07 16.98
CA ASN A 5 5.48 22.20 16.17
C ASN A 5 4.96 22.84 14.86
N ASP A 6 5.58 23.94 14.40
CA ASP A 6 5.26 24.56 13.11
C ASP A 6 6.24 24.14 12.02
N TYR A 7 5.72 23.72 10.86
CA TYR A 7 6.48 23.15 9.75
C TYR A 7 6.12 23.82 8.42
N ASP A 8 7.00 23.72 7.44
CA ASP A 8 6.66 24.11 6.08
C ASP A 8 5.75 23.04 5.44
N VAL A 9 6.08 21.77 5.71
CA VAL A 9 5.35 20.60 5.23
C VAL A 9 5.22 19.53 6.32
N VAL A 10 4.01 19.00 6.46
CA VAL A 10 3.74 17.78 7.25
C VAL A 10 3.38 16.65 6.27
N ILE A 11 4.12 15.55 6.35
CA ILE A 11 3.90 14.35 5.58
C ILE A 11 3.22 13.32 6.49
N ILE A 12 2.06 12.81 6.08
CA ILE A 12 1.31 11.82 6.86
C ILE A 12 1.50 10.44 6.23
N GLY A 13 2.23 9.57 6.90
CA GLY A 13 2.61 8.24 6.43
C GLY A 13 4.10 8.10 6.12
N GLY A 14 4.68 6.97 6.55
CA GLY A 14 6.12 6.68 6.42
C GLY A 14 6.43 5.53 5.47
N GLY A 15 5.61 5.27 4.45
CA GLY A 15 5.98 4.35 3.37
C GLY A 15 6.95 4.99 2.36
N ALA A 16 7.22 4.28 1.25
CA ALA A 16 8.12 4.75 0.20
C ALA A 16 7.76 6.15 -0.35
N ALA A 17 6.47 6.44 -0.53
CA ALA A 17 6.00 7.76 -0.97
C ALA A 17 6.35 8.86 0.04
N GLY A 18 6.01 8.67 1.32
CA GLY A 18 6.24 9.65 2.37
C GLY A 18 7.73 9.89 2.63
N MET A 19 8.53 8.82 2.69
CA MET A 19 9.98 8.95 2.88
C MET A 19 10.67 9.61 1.69
N THR A 20 10.26 9.30 0.46
CA THR A 20 10.81 9.97 -0.73
C THR A 20 10.42 11.45 -0.76
N ALA A 21 9.16 11.76 -0.43
CA ALA A 21 8.72 13.15 -0.29
C ALA A 21 9.54 13.90 0.77
N ALA A 22 9.86 13.25 1.89
CA ALA A 22 10.70 13.82 2.94
C ALA A 22 12.11 14.15 2.44
N ILE A 23 12.76 13.22 1.72
CA ILE A 23 14.08 13.45 1.11
C ILE A 23 14.05 14.71 0.22
N TYR A 24 13.06 14.83 -0.66
CA TYR A 24 12.99 15.94 -1.61
C TYR A 24 12.68 17.27 -0.93
N THR A 25 11.72 17.32 -0.02
CA THR A 25 11.35 18.55 0.71
C THR A 25 12.51 19.04 1.59
N CYS A 26 13.19 18.14 2.30
CA CYS A 26 14.37 18.49 3.09
C CYS A 26 15.53 19.00 2.23
N ARG A 27 15.78 18.41 1.05
CA ARG A 27 16.79 18.91 0.10
C ARG A 27 16.47 20.30 -0.45
N LYS A 28 15.19 20.67 -0.50
CA LYS A 28 14.72 22.03 -0.80
C LYS A 28 14.73 22.96 0.42
N LYS A 29 15.30 22.51 1.54
CA LYS A 29 15.42 23.24 2.82
C LYS A 29 14.07 23.61 3.44
N MET A 30 13.02 22.85 3.15
CA MET A 30 11.75 22.96 3.88
C MET A 30 11.91 22.31 5.26
N LYS A 31 11.32 22.93 6.28
CA LYS A 31 11.16 22.30 7.60
C LYS A 31 10.09 21.22 7.49
N THR A 32 10.52 19.96 7.47
CA THR A 32 9.69 18.79 7.15
C THR A 32 9.49 17.88 8.36
N ALA A 33 8.23 17.52 8.63
CA ALA A 33 7.87 16.44 9.55
C ALA A 33 7.23 15.26 8.81
N VAL A 34 7.55 14.04 9.24
CA VAL A 34 6.86 12.80 8.85
C VAL A 34 6.15 12.23 10.06
N ILE A 35 4.82 12.16 10.03
CA ILE A 35 3.99 11.65 11.12
C ILE A 35 3.54 10.24 10.78
N THR A 36 3.98 9.25 11.56
CA THR A 36 3.58 7.85 11.42
C THR A 36 3.97 7.02 12.64
N TYR A 37 3.25 5.93 12.94
CA TYR A 37 3.79 4.82 13.75
C TYR A 37 4.43 3.72 12.91
N ASP A 38 4.00 3.61 11.64
CA ASP A 38 4.46 2.60 10.70
C ASP A 38 5.51 3.21 9.77
N VAL A 39 6.77 3.06 10.14
CA VAL A 39 7.92 3.47 9.33
C VAL A 39 8.28 2.31 8.39
N GLY A 40 8.09 2.52 7.10
CA GLY A 40 8.30 1.54 6.03
C GLY A 40 6.99 1.09 5.36
N GLY A 41 5.86 1.14 6.07
CA GLY A 41 4.56 0.83 5.50
C GLY A 41 4.47 -0.62 5.01
N GLN A 42 3.59 -0.86 4.03
CA GLN A 42 3.38 -2.19 3.45
C GLN A 42 4.64 -2.86 2.91
N THR A 43 5.64 -2.09 2.47
CA THR A 43 6.89 -2.68 1.99
C THR A 43 7.58 -3.51 3.07
N ASN A 44 7.42 -3.19 4.37
CA ASN A 44 7.97 -4.01 5.45
C ASN A 44 7.39 -5.43 5.52
N LEU A 45 6.19 -5.65 4.96
CA LEU A 45 5.49 -6.93 5.02
C LEU A 45 6.08 -7.96 4.05
N THR A 46 6.93 -7.53 3.11
CA THR A 46 7.58 -8.45 2.18
C THR A 46 8.97 -8.90 2.64
N ASN A 47 9.23 -10.19 2.46
CA ASN A 47 10.52 -10.80 2.75
C ASN A 47 11.52 -10.66 1.59
N HIS A 48 11.06 -10.44 0.36
CA HIS A 48 11.91 -10.41 -0.81
C HIS A 48 11.48 -9.30 -1.77
N ILE A 49 12.37 -8.33 -1.98
CA ILE A 49 12.26 -7.29 -3.01
C ILE A 49 13.34 -7.55 -4.05
N GLU A 50 12.92 -7.74 -5.30
CA GLU A 50 13.79 -7.88 -6.47
C GLU A 50 13.38 -6.94 -7.62
N ASN A 51 12.34 -6.12 -7.41
CA ASN A 51 11.74 -5.23 -8.41
C ASN A 51 11.96 -3.73 -8.11
N TYR A 52 12.97 -3.38 -7.29
CA TYR A 52 13.34 -2.00 -7.00
C TYR A 52 14.71 -1.65 -7.63
N SER A 53 14.70 -0.80 -8.65
CA SER A 53 15.91 -0.43 -9.40
C SER A 53 17.05 0.05 -8.50
N GLY A 54 18.26 -0.45 -8.74
CA GLY A 54 19.44 -0.19 -7.92
C GLY A 54 19.53 -1.05 -6.65
N THR A 55 18.53 -1.87 -6.35
CA THR A 55 18.55 -2.88 -5.29
C THR A 55 18.22 -4.26 -5.88
N ILE A 56 19.25 -5.02 -6.26
CA ILE A 56 19.10 -6.34 -6.91
C ILE A 56 18.30 -7.30 -6.03
N LYS A 57 18.58 -7.31 -4.72
CA LYS A 57 17.87 -8.10 -3.72
C LYS A 57 17.87 -7.41 -2.38
N SER A 58 16.74 -7.37 -1.70
CA SER A 58 16.60 -6.89 -0.32
C SER A 58 15.42 -7.56 0.37
N THR A 59 15.33 -7.43 1.69
CA THR A 59 14.05 -7.55 2.39
C THR A 59 13.30 -6.23 2.31
N GLY A 60 12.00 -6.26 2.57
CA GLY A 60 11.18 -5.06 2.72
C GLY A 60 11.72 -4.09 3.76
N VAL A 61 11.97 -4.61 4.96
CA VAL A 61 12.58 -3.87 6.08
C VAL A 61 13.94 -3.29 5.68
N GLY A 62 14.81 -4.10 5.06
CA GLY A 62 16.14 -3.65 4.64
C GLY A 62 16.11 -2.53 3.61
N LEU A 63 15.11 -2.51 2.72
CA LEU A 63 14.92 -1.42 1.76
C LEU A 63 14.40 -0.16 2.48
N MET A 64 13.40 -0.30 3.35
CA MET A 64 12.79 0.85 4.05
C MET A 64 13.71 1.49 5.08
N MET A 65 14.62 0.75 5.70
CA MET A 65 15.69 1.32 6.53
C MET A 65 16.56 2.29 5.73
N LYS A 66 16.95 1.93 4.49
CA LYS A 66 17.73 2.83 3.62
C LYS A 66 16.96 4.11 3.28
N PHE A 67 15.66 4.00 3.05
CA PHE A 67 14.81 5.18 2.81
C PHE A 67 14.77 6.09 4.05
N GLN A 68 14.60 5.50 5.24
CA GLN A 68 14.53 6.23 6.49
C GLN A 68 15.86 6.95 6.78
N GLU A 69 16.98 6.24 6.70
CA GLU A 69 18.32 6.81 6.89
C GLU A 69 18.58 7.97 5.92
N HIS A 70 18.14 7.84 4.66
CA HIS A 70 18.30 8.89 3.66
C HIS A 70 17.45 10.13 3.96
N ALA A 71 16.20 9.95 4.38
CA ALA A 71 15.34 11.06 4.81
C ALA A 71 15.91 11.77 6.04
N GLN A 72 16.34 11.01 7.06
CA GLN A 72 16.93 11.54 8.28
C GLN A 72 18.25 12.28 8.02
N LYS A 73 19.09 11.77 7.10
CA LYS A 73 20.34 12.42 6.69
C LYS A 73 20.15 13.86 6.20
N PHE A 74 19.01 14.15 5.57
CA PHE A 74 18.68 15.51 5.11
C PHE A 74 17.87 16.35 6.12
N GLY A 75 17.56 15.80 7.29
CA GLY A 75 16.91 16.53 8.39
C GLY A 75 15.40 16.31 8.50
N ALA A 76 14.84 15.24 7.92
CA ALA A 76 13.43 14.91 8.13
C ALA A 76 13.18 14.53 9.61
N GLU A 77 12.23 15.20 10.25
CA GLU A 77 11.82 14.90 11.62
C GLU A 77 10.72 13.82 11.61
N PHE A 78 11.02 12.63 12.13
CA PHE A 78 10.04 11.56 12.29
C PHE A 78 9.31 11.70 13.63
N ILE A 79 8.00 11.89 13.56
CA ILE A 79 7.13 12.08 14.70
C ILE A 79 6.25 10.84 14.86
N PRO A 80 6.45 10.04 15.92
CA PRO A 80 5.60 8.88 16.17
C PRO A 80 4.18 9.33 16.50
N GLY A 81 3.21 8.90 15.70
CA GLY A 81 1.83 9.36 15.86
C GLY A 81 0.83 8.76 14.87
N LYS A 82 -0.43 8.72 15.29
CA LYS A 82 -1.60 8.50 14.43
C LYS A 82 -2.35 9.81 14.30
N VAL A 83 -2.58 10.24 13.07
CA VAL A 83 -3.38 11.43 12.80
C VAL A 83 -4.86 11.08 12.96
N GLU A 84 -5.56 11.91 13.73
CA GLU A 84 -7.01 11.81 13.93
C GLU A 84 -7.75 12.71 12.94
N LYS A 85 -7.26 13.94 12.77
CA LYS A 85 -7.93 14.94 11.94
C LYS A 85 -6.95 15.96 11.37
N VAL A 86 -7.20 16.38 10.14
CA VAL A 86 -6.57 17.54 9.52
C VAL A 86 -7.64 18.60 9.28
N THR A 87 -7.35 19.84 9.62
CA THR A 87 -8.20 21.00 9.31
C THR A 87 -7.41 22.08 8.60
N LYS A 88 -8.07 22.90 7.78
CA LYS A 88 -7.47 24.06 7.10
C LYS A 88 -8.19 25.34 7.54
N LYS A 89 -7.43 26.38 7.88
CA LYS A 89 -7.94 27.74 8.17
C LYS A 89 -7.07 28.77 7.44
N GLY A 90 -7.65 29.48 6.48
CA GLY A 90 -6.88 30.32 5.57
C GLY A 90 -5.84 29.47 4.82
N GLU A 91 -4.58 29.91 4.81
CA GLU A 91 -3.46 29.21 4.17
C GLU A 91 -2.70 28.23 5.08
N ARG A 92 -3.22 27.94 6.29
CA ARG A 92 -2.55 27.03 7.24
C ARG A 92 -3.37 25.80 7.54
N PHE A 93 -2.66 24.70 7.74
CA PHE A 93 -3.21 23.43 8.19
C PHE A 93 -2.88 23.20 9.67
N THR A 94 -3.79 22.49 10.35
CA THR A 94 -3.58 21.92 11.68
C THR A 94 -3.81 20.42 11.61
N THR A 95 -2.79 19.66 11.99
CA THR A 95 -2.81 18.19 12.11
C THR A 95 -2.94 17.82 13.59
N THR A 96 -4.06 17.18 13.95
CA THR A 96 -4.35 16.68 15.29
C THR A 96 -4.05 15.20 15.37
N LEU A 97 -3.21 14.80 16.34
CA LEU A 97 -2.96 13.40 16.64
C LEU A 97 -3.98 12.84 17.63
N THR A 98 -4.14 11.52 17.64
CA THR A 98 -5.03 10.83 18.59
C THR A 98 -4.67 11.02 20.07
N ASN A 99 -3.46 11.49 20.37
CA ASN A 99 -3.03 11.85 21.73
C ASN A 99 -3.24 13.34 22.06
N GLY A 100 -3.96 14.08 21.21
CA GLY A 100 -4.25 15.50 21.39
C GLY A 100 -3.14 16.47 20.97
N LYS A 101 -1.95 15.97 20.57
CA LYS A 101 -0.87 16.85 20.09
C LYS A 101 -1.24 17.49 18.75
N LEU A 102 -0.90 18.77 18.62
CA LEU A 102 -1.17 19.59 17.44
C LEU A 102 0.14 19.96 16.73
N TYR A 103 0.10 19.88 15.41
CA TYR A 103 1.15 20.34 14.50
C TYR A 103 0.56 21.26 13.44
N THR A 104 1.25 22.35 13.13
CA THR A 104 0.80 23.31 12.12
C THR A 104 1.72 23.28 10.91
N SER A 105 1.16 23.50 9.72
CA SER A 105 1.96 23.61 8.51
C SER A 105 1.34 24.51 7.44
N THR A 106 2.17 24.94 6.49
CA THR A 106 1.70 25.63 5.27
C THR A 106 1.18 24.63 4.24
N THR A 107 1.79 23.44 4.18
CA THR A 107 1.44 22.38 3.22
C THR A 107 1.36 21.01 3.88
N ILE A 108 0.65 20.07 3.25
CA ILE A 108 0.56 18.66 3.68
C ILE A 108 0.73 17.73 2.48
N ILE A 109 1.45 16.63 2.67
CA ILE A 109 1.49 15.50 1.72
C ILE A 109 0.88 14.26 2.40
N LEU A 110 -0.22 13.76 1.85
CA LEU A 110 -0.88 12.54 2.29
C LEU A 110 -0.23 11.33 1.62
N ALA A 111 0.46 10.50 2.41
CA ALA A 111 1.22 9.34 1.93
C ALA A 111 1.02 8.10 2.84
N PHE A 112 -0.17 7.98 3.43
CA PHE A 112 -0.53 6.93 4.39
C PHE A 112 -0.96 5.60 3.74
N GLY A 113 -0.97 5.55 2.40
CA GLY A 113 -1.19 4.33 1.63
C GLY A 113 -2.59 3.75 1.76
N LYS A 114 -2.65 2.42 1.69
CA LYS A 114 -3.85 1.60 1.83
C LYS A 114 -3.56 0.47 2.82
N VAL A 115 -4.55 -0.31 3.22
CA VAL A 115 -4.38 -1.48 4.09
C VAL A 115 -5.04 -2.68 3.41
N PRO A 116 -4.38 -3.85 3.29
CA PRO A 116 -5.03 -5.04 2.75
C PRO A 116 -6.19 -5.45 3.66
N ARG A 117 -7.29 -5.94 3.07
CA ARG A 117 -8.36 -6.56 3.85
C ARG A 117 -7.84 -7.90 4.38
N ALA A 118 -7.93 -8.09 5.69
CA ALA A 118 -7.64 -9.37 6.33
C ALA A 118 -8.80 -10.35 6.12
N LEU A 119 -8.48 -11.64 6.04
CA LEU A 119 -9.47 -12.71 6.15
C LEU A 119 -10.03 -12.79 7.57
N GLY A 120 -9.22 -12.47 8.57
CA GLY A 120 -9.56 -12.54 9.99
C GLY A 120 -9.58 -13.97 10.53
N VAL A 121 -8.77 -14.85 9.96
CA VAL A 121 -8.75 -16.28 10.30
C VAL A 121 -7.54 -16.63 11.17
N PRO A 122 -7.66 -17.64 12.06
CA PRO A 122 -6.52 -18.15 12.81
C PRO A 122 -5.33 -18.48 11.89
N GLY A 123 -4.15 -18.00 12.28
CA GLY A 123 -2.89 -18.22 11.57
C GLY A 123 -2.52 -17.18 10.52
N GLU A 124 -3.46 -16.36 10.02
CA GLU A 124 -3.18 -15.34 8.98
C GLU A 124 -2.03 -14.40 9.40
N ASP A 125 -2.15 -13.74 10.54
CA ASP A 125 -1.13 -12.82 11.06
C ASP A 125 0.21 -13.51 11.36
N LYS A 126 0.16 -14.76 11.83
CA LYS A 126 1.36 -15.55 12.15
C LYS A 126 2.20 -15.82 10.89
N PHE A 127 1.53 -16.07 9.78
CA PHE A 127 2.18 -16.48 8.53
C PHE A 127 2.27 -15.37 7.48
N LEU A 128 1.88 -14.13 7.80
CA LEU A 128 2.09 -12.97 6.93
C LEU A 128 3.58 -12.81 6.61
N GLY A 129 3.91 -12.79 5.32
CA GLY A 129 5.28 -12.86 4.78
C GLY A 129 5.90 -14.26 4.82
N ARG A 130 5.41 -15.18 5.67
CA ARG A 130 5.90 -16.56 5.83
C ARG A 130 4.99 -17.58 5.13
N GLY A 131 4.54 -17.24 3.94
CA GLY A 131 3.63 -18.05 3.13
C GLY A 131 2.26 -17.40 2.92
N VAL A 132 1.85 -16.44 3.75
CA VAL A 132 0.70 -15.57 3.43
C VAL A 132 1.21 -14.30 2.74
N SER A 133 0.63 -13.97 1.58
CA SER A 133 0.96 -12.78 0.79
C SER A 133 -0.30 -12.01 0.40
N THR A 134 -0.17 -10.70 0.20
CA THR A 134 -1.22 -9.81 -0.32
C THR A 134 -0.85 -9.19 -1.66
N CYS A 135 0.26 -9.62 -2.28
CA CYS A 135 0.72 -9.13 -3.58
C CYS A 135 1.24 -10.29 -4.43
N ALA A 136 0.36 -10.91 -5.22
CA ALA A 136 0.77 -11.96 -6.15
C ALA A 136 1.86 -11.49 -7.13
N THR A 137 1.73 -10.29 -7.68
CA THR A 137 2.72 -9.73 -8.63
C THR A 137 4.12 -9.54 -8.05
N CYS A 138 4.21 -9.34 -6.73
CA CYS A 138 5.48 -9.22 -6.05
C CYS A 138 6.11 -10.60 -5.82
N ASP A 139 5.31 -11.56 -5.37
CA ASP A 139 5.82 -12.79 -4.75
C ASP A 139 5.68 -14.03 -5.64
N ALA A 140 4.91 -14.00 -6.73
CA ALA A 140 4.66 -15.16 -7.60
C ALA A 140 5.94 -15.89 -8.08
N PRO A 141 7.03 -15.19 -8.46
CA PRO A 141 8.28 -15.86 -8.83
C PRO A 141 8.88 -16.76 -7.74
N LEU A 142 8.60 -16.47 -6.46
CA LEU A 142 9.11 -17.23 -5.30
C LEU A 142 8.40 -18.58 -5.10
N TYR A 143 7.28 -18.80 -5.79
CA TYR A 143 6.45 -20.00 -5.68
C TYR A 143 6.61 -20.93 -6.87
N LYS A 144 7.73 -20.83 -7.60
CA LYS A 144 8.05 -21.73 -8.70
C LYS A 144 8.01 -23.20 -8.25
N GLY A 145 7.16 -24.01 -8.88
CA GLY A 145 7.01 -25.44 -8.58
C GLY A 145 6.25 -25.77 -7.29
N LYS A 146 5.70 -24.76 -6.60
CA LYS A 146 4.94 -24.93 -5.34
C LYS A 146 3.44 -25.03 -5.56
N ILE A 147 2.72 -25.53 -4.55
CA ILE A 147 1.25 -25.52 -4.52
C ILE A 147 0.79 -24.28 -3.75
N VAL A 148 -0.11 -23.49 -4.32
CA VAL A 148 -0.58 -22.23 -3.71
C VAL A 148 -2.11 -22.11 -3.74
N ALA A 149 -2.64 -21.28 -2.85
CA ALA A 149 -4.04 -20.87 -2.86
C ALA A 149 -4.16 -19.35 -3.08
N VAL A 150 -5.16 -18.92 -3.84
CA VAL A 150 -5.59 -17.53 -3.99
C VAL A 150 -6.98 -17.41 -3.38
N VAL A 151 -7.17 -16.49 -2.45
CA VAL A 151 -8.45 -16.25 -1.78
C VAL A 151 -9.03 -14.94 -2.31
N GLY A 152 -10.16 -15.01 -2.98
CA GLY A 152 -10.82 -13.85 -3.56
C GLY A 152 -11.68 -14.20 -4.76
N GLY A 153 -12.27 -13.18 -5.38
CA GLY A 153 -13.09 -13.41 -6.58
C GLY A 153 -13.41 -12.20 -7.42
N GLY A 154 -12.72 -11.08 -7.21
CA GLY A 154 -12.69 -9.97 -8.16
C GLY A 154 -11.50 -10.07 -9.11
N ASN A 155 -11.29 -9.05 -9.94
CA ASN A 155 -10.18 -9.01 -10.91
C ASN A 155 -8.82 -9.29 -10.26
N SER A 156 -8.51 -8.70 -9.09
CA SER A 156 -7.23 -8.92 -8.41
C SER A 156 -6.93 -10.40 -8.13
N ALA A 157 -7.93 -11.17 -7.69
CA ALA A 157 -7.76 -12.60 -7.44
C ALA A 157 -7.59 -13.41 -8.74
N ILE A 158 -8.31 -13.03 -9.79
CA ILE A 158 -8.26 -13.70 -11.10
C ILE A 158 -6.91 -13.42 -11.80
N GLU A 159 -6.46 -12.17 -11.79
CA GLU A 159 -5.15 -11.76 -12.31
C GLU A 159 -4.00 -12.40 -11.52
N ALA A 160 -4.09 -12.40 -10.19
CA ALA A 160 -3.13 -13.09 -9.32
C ALA A 160 -3.04 -14.59 -9.64
N ALA A 161 -4.18 -15.25 -9.84
CA ALA A 161 -4.19 -16.67 -10.18
C ALA A 161 -3.58 -16.94 -11.56
N GLU A 162 -3.85 -16.08 -12.56
CA GLU A 162 -3.22 -16.17 -13.88
C GLU A 162 -1.69 -16.02 -13.76
N GLU A 163 -1.22 -15.04 -13.01
CA GLU A 163 0.21 -14.81 -12.80
C GLU A 163 0.90 -15.97 -12.06
N LEU A 164 0.27 -16.47 -10.99
CA LEU A 164 0.76 -17.62 -10.23
C LEU A 164 0.75 -18.89 -11.06
N SER A 165 -0.20 -19.07 -11.98
CA SER A 165 -0.28 -20.27 -12.84
C SER A 165 0.94 -20.44 -13.76
N HIS A 166 1.70 -19.38 -14.03
CA HIS A 166 2.95 -19.46 -14.79
C HIS A 166 4.14 -19.98 -13.96
N ASN A 167 4.06 -19.89 -12.64
CA ASN A 167 5.16 -20.23 -11.73
C ASN A 167 4.84 -21.48 -10.89
N ALA A 168 3.65 -21.54 -10.31
CA ALA A 168 3.22 -22.57 -9.38
C ALA A 168 2.91 -23.90 -10.08
N LYS A 169 3.14 -25.00 -9.35
CA LYS A 169 2.74 -26.35 -9.75
C LYS A 169 1.22 -26.51 -9.78
N MET A 170 0.52 -25.85 -8.86
CA MET A 170 -0.94 -25.89 -8.74
C MET A 170 -1.44 -24.63 -8.03
N VAL A 171 -2.54 -24.06 -8.52
CA VAL A 171 -3.21 -22.89 -7.95
C VAL A 171 -4.65 -23.24 -7.60
N TYR A 172 -4.99 -23.19 -6.32
CA TYR A 172 -6.37 -23.25 -5.86
C TYR A 172 -6.97 -21.85 -5.80
N ILE A 173 -8.11 -21.61 -6.40
CA ILE A 173 -8.81 -20.32 -6.30
C ILE A 173 -10.03 -20.52 -5.41
N ILE A 174 -9.99 -19.95 -4.22
CA ILE A 174 -11.01 -20.11 -3.17
C ILE A 174 -11.91 -18.88 -3.17
N HIS A 175 -13.20 -19.11 -3.38
CA HIS A 175 -14.19 -18.04 -3.37
C HIS A 175 -15.46 -18.44 -2.62
N ARG A 176 -15.93 -17.54 -1.76
CA ARG A 176 -17.10 -17.76 -0.90
C ARG A 176 -18.45 -17.80 -1.63
N ARG A 177 -18.49 -17.66 -2.96
CA ARG A 177 -19.72 -17.66 -3.77
C ARG A 177 -19.60 -18.63 -4.93
N GLU A 178 -20.71 -18.86 -5.59
CA GLU A 178 -20.84 -19.73 -6.76
C GLU A 178 -20.26 -19.14 -8.06
N SER A 179 -19.97 -17.84 -8.07
CA SER A 179 -19.45 -17.15 -9.25
C SER A 179 -18.49 -16.04 -8.89
N PHE A 180 -17.52 -15.81 -9.78
CA PHE A 180 -16.57 -14.70 -9.68
C PHE A 180 -17.18 -13.41 -10.21
N ARG A 181 -16.69 -12.28 -9.71
CA ARG A 181 -16.92 -10.93 -10.24
C ARG A 181 -15.79 -10.46 -11.17
N GLY A 182 -14.77 -11.29 -11.36
CA GLY A 182 -13.65 -10.98 -12.24
C GLY A 182 -14.03 -10.99 -13.73
N ASP A 183 -13.12 -10.54 -14.58
CA ASP A 183 -13.28 -10.56 -16.04
C ASP A 183 -13.60 -11.98 -16.56
N ALA A 184 -14.74 -12.11 -17.25
CA ALA A 184 -15.26 -13.39 -17.70
C ALA A 184 -14.32 -14.09 -18.70
N ILE A 185 -13.67 -13.32 -19.58
CA ILE A 185 -12.74 -13.87 -20.58
C ILE A 185 -11.53 -14.52 -19.87
N THR A 186 -10.99 -13.83 -18.87
CA THR A 186 -9.86 -14.34 -18.08
C THR A 186 -10.26 -15.57 -17.28
N ILE A 187 -11.45 -15.58 -16.67
CA ILE A 187 -11.98 -16.76 -15.97
C ILE A 187 -12.09 -17.97 -16.90
N GLU A 188 -12.63 -17.80 -18.11
CA GLU A 188 -12.71 -18.90 -19.10
C GLU A 188 -11.33 -19.41 -19.50
N LYS A 189 -10.33 -18.53 -19.63
CA LYS A 189 -8.93 -18.96 -19.86
C LYS A 189 -8.39 -19.78 -18.69
N LEU A 190 -8.62 -19.33 -17.45
CA LEU A 190 -8.17 -20.06 -16.26
C LEU A 190 -8.81 -21.45 -16.15
N LYS A 191 -10.06 -21.62 -16.58
CA LYS A 191 -10.74 -22.93 -16.64
C LYS A 191 -10.06 -23.94 -17.57
N LEU A 192 -9.34 -23.47 -18.57
CA LEU A 192 -8.62 -24.33 -19.51
C LEU A 192 -7.23 -24.74 -19.00
N LYS A 193 -6.73 -24.12 -17.91
CA LYS A 193 -5.42 -24.46 -17.35
C LYS A 193 -5.51 -25.73 -16.49
N ASN A 194 -4.59 -26.66 -16.72
CA ASN A 194 -4.53 -27.94 -16.01
C ASN A 194 -4.02 -27.82 -14.56
N ASN A 195 -3.36 -26.71 -14.21
CA ASN A 195 -2.80 -26.44 -12.89
C ASN A 195 -3.67 -25.45 -12.08
N ILE A 196 -4.93 -25.25 -12.45
CA ILE A 196 -5.88 -24.41 -11.72
C ILE A 196 -7.06 -25.24 -11.24
N LYS A 197 -7.47 -25.03 -9.99
CA LYS A 197 -8.70 -25.60 -9.44
C LYS A 197 -9.53 -24.56 -8.71
N PHE A 198 -10.77 -24.38 -9.15
CA PHE A 198 -11.74 -23.53 -8.47
C PHE A 198 -12.38 -24.25 -7.29
N LEU A 199 -12.37 -23.58 -6.14
CA LEU A 199 -13.03 -23.99 -4.91
C LEU A 199 -14.07 -22.91 -4.58
N LEU A 200 -15.18 -22.97 -5.31
CA LEU A 200 -16.32 -22.06 -5.16
C LEU A 200 -17.13 -22.43 -3.91
N ASN A 201 -17.99 -21.50 -3.48
CA ASN A 201 -18.78 -21.66 -2.27
C ASN A 201 -17.91 -22.06 -1.05
N SER A 202 -16.67 -21.59 -0.98
CA SER A 202 -15.71 -22.01 0.05
C SER A 202 -15.00 -20.81 0.68
N THR A 203 -14.80 -20.88 1.99
CA THR A 203 -14.00 -19.94 2.79
C THR A 203 -12.79 -20.64 3.38
N VAL A 204 -11.70 -19.90 3.61
CA VAL A 204 -10.60 -20.38 4.45
C VAL A 204 -11.02 -20.14 5.90
N GLU A 205 -10.84 -21.14 6.76
CA GLU A 205 -11.15 -21.07 8.19
C GLU A 205 -9.89 -21.04 9.05
N GLU A 206 -8.78 -21.62 8.59
CA GLU A 206 -7.50 -21.65 9.30
C GLU A 206 -6.33 -21.76 8.33
N ILE A 207 -5.21 -21.12 8.66
CA ILE A 207 -3.91 -21.27 7.98
C ILE A 207 -2.91 -21.85 8.99
N SER A 208 -2.29 -22.99 8.68
CA SER A 208 -1.43 -23.71 9.63
C SER A 208 -0.09 -24.13 9.03
N GLY A 209 0.89 -24.33 9.92
CA GLY A 209 2.24 -24.78 9.58
C GLY A 209 3.20 -24.60 10.76
N LYS A 210 4.46 -24.99 10.58
CA LYS A 210 5.50 -24.80 11.60
C LYS A 210 6.11 -23.39 11.50
N ASP A 211 7.04 -23.23 10.56
CA ASP A 211 7.79 -21.98 10.33
C ASP A 211 7.21 -21.18 9.15
N PHE A 212 6.65 -21.89 8.17
CA PHE A 212 5.98 -21.38 6.98
C PHE A 212 4.60 -22.04 6.85
N VAL A 213 3.75 -21.52 5.97
CA VAL A 213 2.48 -22.17 5.60
C VAL A 213 2.74 -23.56 5.03
N GLU A 214 2.00 -24.54 5.54
CA GLU A 214 2.04 -25.93 5.06
C GLU A 214 0.65 -26.41 4.61
N LYS A 215 -0.42 -25.79 5.13
CA LYS A 215 -1.80 -26.15 4.83
C LYS A 215 -2.81 -25.06 5.18
N ILE A 216 -3.99 -25.21 4.60
CA ILE A 216 -5.19 -24.44 4.93
C ILE A 216 -6.36 -25.37 5.21
N MET A 217 -7.23 -24.96 6.13
CA MET A 217 -8.56 -25.54 6.30
C MET A 217 -9.55 -24.68 5.52
N ILE A 218 -10.33 -25.29 4.64
CA ILE A 218 -11.44 -24.64 3.96
C ILE A 218 -12.77 -25.20 4.44
N LYS A 219 -13.83 -24.39 4.34
CA LYS A 219 -15.20 -24.78 4.63
C LYS A 219 -16.11 -24.39 3.48
N ASN A 220 -16.92 -25.33 3.02
CA ASN A 220 -17.95 -25.05 2.05
C ASN A 220 -19.15 -24.38 2.74
N VAL A 221 -19.58 -23.22 2.23
CA VAL A 221 -20.61 -22.38 2.85
C VAL A 221 -22.02 -22.96 2.74
N ASN A 222 -22.25 -23.88 1.80
CA ASN A 222 -23.59 -24.44 1.53
C ASN A 222 -23.87 -25.68 2.38
N ASN A 223 -22.88 -26.56 2.55
CA ASN A 223 -23.04 -27.83 3.27
C ASN A 223 -22.21 -27.93 4.56
N SER A 224 -21.42 -26.91 4.88
CA SER A 224 -20.51 -26.87 6.04
C SER A 224 -19.43 -27.96 6.08
N GLU A 225 -19.21 -28.68 4.98
CA GLU A 225 -18.10 -29.64 4.88
C GLU A 225 -16.77 -28.90 4.96
N THR A 226 -15.83 -29.49 5.71
CA THR A 226 -14.48 -28.95 5.86
C THR A 226 -13.48 -29.85 5.14
N GLN A 227 -12.45 -29.23 4.58
CA GLN A 227 -11.38 -29.94 3.90
C GLN A 227 -10.04 -29.29 4.22
N GLU A 228 -9.04 -30.13 4.49
CA GLU A 228 -7.64 -29.71 4.58
C GLU A 228 -6.97 -29.78 3.19
N ILE A 229 -6.21 -28.73 2.85
CA ILE A 229 -5.46 -28.66 1.60
C ILE A 229 -4.02 -28.27 1.91
N SER A 230 -3.07 -29.12 1.51
CA SER A 230 -1.64 -28.81 1.59
C SER A 230 -1.29 -27.72 0.57
N VAL A 231 -0.77 -26.61 1.05
CA VAL A 231 -0.33 -25.46 0.25
C VAL A 231 0.91 -24.87 0.89
N GLU A 232 1.80 -24.31 0.08
CA GLU A 232 3.02 -23.66 0.54
C GLU A 232 2.88 -22.13 0.53
N GLY A 233 1.80 -21.61 -0.05
CA GLY A 233 1.48 -20.18 -0.12
C GLY A 233 -0.02 -19.89 -0.19
N VAL A 234 -0.44 -18.79 0.43
CA VAL A 234 -1.82 -18.28 0.44
C VAL A 234 -1.79 -16.80 0.06
N PHE A 235 -2.42 -16.46 -1.06
CA PHE A 235 -2.51 -15.11 -1.60
C PHE A 235 -3.88 -14.54 -1.30
N VAL A 236 -3.95 -13.56 -0.42
CA VAL A 236 -5.18 -12.92 0.04
C VAL A 236 -5.50 -11.72 -0.86
N GLU A 237 -6.33 -11.96 -1.87
CA GLU A 237 -6.67 -11.01 -2.94
C GLU A 237 -8.14 -10.55 -2.84
N ILE A 238 -8.55 -10.17 -1.61
CA ILE A 238 -9.90 -9.69 -1.30
C ILE A 238 -10.02 -8.16 -1.31
N GLY A 239 -8.97 -7.47 -1.77
CA GLY A 239 -8.94 -6.03 -1.96
C GLY A 239 -8.36 -5.26 -0.77
N TYR A 240 -8.40 -3.94 -0.86
CA TYR A 240 -7.78 -3.02 0.08
C TYR A 240 -8.80 -2.06 0.69
N ILE A 241 -8.40 -1.37 1.75
CA ILE A 241 -9.13 -0.30 2.41
C ILE A 241 -8.24 0.95 2.37
N VAL A 242 -8.81 2.07 1.94
CA VAL A 242 -8.23 3.41 2.09
C VAL A 242 -9.10 4.16 3.09
N ASP A 243 -8.56 4.45 4.28
CA ASP A 243 -9.26 5.23 5.31
C ASP A 243 -8.88 6.70 5.19
N THR A 244 -9.76 7.50 4.59
CA THR A 244 -9.60 8.94 4.41
C THR A 244 -10.34 9.76 5.47
N SER A 245 -10.84 9.14 6.54
CA SER A 245 -11.69 9.79 7.56
C SER A 245 -11.07 11.06 8.15
N MET A 246 -9.75 11.05 8.38
CA MET A 246 -9.00 12.20 8.92
C MET A 246 -8.96 13.44 8.02
N VAL A 247 -9.26 13.29 6.73
CA VAL A 247 -9.21 14.34 5.69
C VAL A 247 -10.49 14.45 4.87
N LYS A 248 -11.58 13.80 5.28
CA LYS A 248 -12.83 13.67 4.50
C LYS A 248 -13.40 15.00 3.99
N ASP A 249 -13.21 16.09 4.73
CA ASP A 249 -13.72 17.43 4.39
C ASP A 249 -12.75 18.24 3.51
N LEU A 250 -11.57 17.68 3.22
CA LEU A 250 -10.47 18.34 2.48
C LEU A 250 -10.17 17.67 1.14
N VAL A 251 -10.65 16.44 0.89
CA VAL A 251 -10.32 15.71 -0.35
C VAL A 251 -11.55 15.12 -1.00
N LYS A 252 -11.57 15.14 -2.34
CA LYS A 252 -12.46 14.31 -3.14
C LYS A 252 -11.86 12.90 -3.26
N VAL A 253 -12.73 11.90 -3.17
CA VAL A 253 -12.37 10.49 -3.32
C VAL A 253 -13.22 9.82 -4.39
N ASN A 254 -12.70 8.74 -4.97
CA ASN A 254 -13.48 7.87 -5.87
C ASN A 254 -14.33 6.86 -5.06
N GLU A 255 -15.03 5.96 -5.76
CA GLU A 255 -15.88 4.92 -5.14
C GLU A 255 -15.10 3.92 -4.26
N LYS A 256 -13.77 3.84 -4.42
CA LYS A 256 -12.86 3.00 -3.62
C LYS A 256 -12.24 3.77 -2.43
N ASN A 257 -12.69 4.99 -2.18
CA ASN A 257 -12.11 5.94 -1.23
C ASN A 257 -10.66 6.37 -1.53
N GLU A 258 -10.17 6.17 -2.76
CA GLU A 258 -8.85 6.67 -3.15
C GLU A 258 -8.93 8.19 -3.39
N ILE A 259 -7.90 8.92 -2.94
CA ILE A 259 -7.81 10.37 -3.09
C ILE A 259 -7.58 10.71 -4.56
N ILE A 260 -8.47 11.52 -5.13
CA ILE A 260 -8.35 11.99 -6.51
C ILE A 260 -7.23 13.04 -6.56
N VAL A 261 -6.26 12.81 -7.45
CA VAL A 261 -5.16 13.73 -7.72
C VAL A 261 -5.02 14.01 -9.21
N ASP A 262 -4.47 15.18 -9.55
CA ASP A 262 -4.03 15.51 -10.92
C ASP A 262 -2.65 14.89 -11.24
N GLU A 263 -2.13 15.13 -12.44
CA GLU A 263 -0.83 14.64 -12.89
C GLU A 263 0.36 15.14 -12.05
N TYR A 264 0.16 16.19 -11.24
CA TYR A 264 1.15 16.80 -10.34
C TYR A 264 0.96 16.42 -8.86
N ASN A 265 0.11 15.43 -8.54
CA ASN A 265 -0.27 15.02 -7.17
C ASN A 265 -1.08 16.06 -6.37
N LYS A 266 -1.68 17.05 -7.01
CA LYS A 266 -2.55 18.03 -6.32
C LYS A 266 -3.90 17.41 -6.03
N THR A 267 -4.40 17.62 -4.81
CA THR A 267 -5.80 17.37 -4.48
C THR A 267 -6.67 18.56 -4.86
N ASN A 268 -7.99 18.48 -4.66
CA ASN A 268 -8.87 19.63 -4.82
C ASN A 268 -8.67 20.74 -3.78
N THR A 269 -7.88 20.52 -2.73
CA THR A 269 -7.58 21.52 -1.70
C THR A 269 -6.20 22.12 -1.92
N PRO A 270 -6.07 23.44 -2.15
CA PRO A 270 -4.77 24.10 -2.33
C PRO A 270 -3.84 23.85 -1.14
N GLY A 271 -2.57 23.54 -1.41
CA GLY A 271 -1.56 23.22 -0.38
C GLY A 271 -1.67 21.81 0.22
N LEU A 272 -2.66 21.00 -0.21
CA LEU A 272 -2.80 19.60 0.16
C LEU A 272 -2.51 18.72 -1.06
N PHE A 273 -1.52 17.85 -0.91
CA PHE A 273 -1.06 16.90 -1.94
C PHE A 273 -1.26 15.47 -1.45
N ALA A 274 -1.30 14.51 -2.36
CA ALA A 274 -1.34 13.09 -1.99
C ALA A 274 -0.49 12.25 -2.93
N ALA A 275 0.18 11.22 -2.41
CA ALA A 275 1.15 10.43 -3.16
C ALA A 275 1.08 8.94 -2.80
N GLY A 276 1.39 8.11 -3.81
CA GLY A 276 1.41 6.66 -3.66
C GLY A 276 0.02 6.05 -3.54
N ASP A 277 -0.06 4.91 -2.85
CA ASP A 277 -1.20 3.99 -2.94
C ASP A 277 -2.54 4.55 -2.45
N VAL A 278 -2.52 5.61 -1.65
CA VAL A 278 -3.70 6.33 -1.17
C VAL A 278 -4.47 7.05 -2.30
N THR A 279 -3.82 7.26 -3.44
CA THR A 279 -4.35 8.08 -4.54
C THR A 279 -4.95 7.25 -5.68
N THR A 280 -5.53 7.92 -6.67
CA THR A 280 -6.07 7.30 -7.90
C THR A 280 -5.02 6.82 -8.91
N ILE A 281 -3.71 6.85 -8.59
CA ILE A 281 -2.70 6.28 -9.48
C ILE A 281 -3.00 4.78 -9.74
N PRO A 282 -2.81 4.29 -10.98
CA PRO A 282 -3.25 2.95 -11.34
C PRO A 282 -2.39 1.84 -10.73
N TYR A 283 -1.08 2.04 -10.63
CA TYR A 283 -0.12 1.02 -10.23
C TYR A 283 0.42 1.28 -8.83
N LYS A 284 0.49 0.22 -8.02
CA LYS A 284 0.72 0.27 -6.57
C LYS A 284 2.02 -0.47 -6.21
N GLN A 285 3.15 0.05 -6.72
CA GLN A 285 4.47 -0.56 -6.58
C GLN A 285 5.40 0.37 -5.80
N THR A 286 6.31 -0.16 -4.99
CA THR A 286 7.22 0.65 -4.15
C THR A 286 7.99 1.72 -4.95
N VAL A 287 8.48 1.37 -6.14
CA VAL A 287 9.18 2.32 -7.03
C VAL A 287 8.27 3.43 -7.57
N ILE A 288 7.01 3.08 -7.88
CA ILE A 288 6.02 4.03 -8.38
C ILE A 288 5.60 4.98 -7.26
N SER A 289 5.32 4.45 -6.07
CA SER A 289 4.96 5.25 -4.90
C SER A 289 6.10 6.17 -4.46
N ALA A 290 7.36 5.73 -4.57
CA ALA A 290 8.53 6.60 -4.39
C ALA A 290 8.56 7.74 -5.43
N GLY A 291 8.35 7.42 -6.72
CA GLY A 291 8.26 8.43 -7.79
C GLY A 291 7.16 9.46 -7.56
N GLU A 292 5.97 9.02 -7.17
CA GLU A 292 4.85 9.90 -6.80
C GLU A 292 5.18 10.76 -5.57
N GLY A 293 5.91 10.20 -4.59
CA GLY A 293 6.40 10.96 -3.44
C GLY A 293 7.34 12.10 -3.84
N ALA A 294 8.27 11.84 -4.76
CA ALA A 294 9.16 12.87 -5.31
C ALA A 294 8.37 13.94 -6.07
N LYS A 295 7.43 13.53 -6.92
CA LYS A 295 6.58 14.44 -7.71
C LYS A 295 5.74 15.34 -6.79
N ALA A 296 5.05 14.77 -5.81
CA ALA A 296 4.28 15.52 -4.82
C ALA A 296 5.14 16.50 -4.01
N ALA A 297 6.36 16.12 -3.63
CA ALA A 297 7.28 17.02 -2.92
C ALA A 297 7.72 18.22 -3.75
N LEU A 298 7.98 18.04 -5.05
CA LEU A 298 8.36 19.13 -5.95
C LEU A 298 7.18 20.09 -6.18
N THR A 299 5.98 19.56 -6.43
CA THR A 299 4.75 20.37 -6.55
C THR A 299 4.44 21.11 -5.24
N CYS A 300 4.63 20.44 -4.10
CA CYS A 300 4.46 21.01 -2.77
C CYS A 300 5.41 22.19 -2.54
N TYR A 301 6.68 22.05 -2.92
CA TYR A 301 7.66 23.12 -2.82
C TYR A 301 7.29 24.31 -3.72
N GLN A 302 6.85 24.06 -4.96
CA GLN A 302 6.39 25.11 -5.87
C GLN A 302 5.22 25.90 -5.28
N TYR A 303 4.23 25.22 -4.68
CA TYR A 303 3.14 25.89 -3.99
C TYR A 303 3.65 26.73 -2.82
N PHE A 304 4.52 26.16 -1.99
CA PHE A 304 5.07 26.82 -0.81
C PHE A 304 5.83 28.11 -1.15
N THR A 305 6.58 28.15 -2.26
CA THR A 305 7.34 29.34 -2.67
C THR A 305 6.54 30.32 -3.52
N GLY A 306 5.26 30.03 -3.83
CA GLY A 306 4.46 30.80 -4.76
C GLY A 306 5.01 30.77 -6.20
N GLY A 307 5.61 29.64 -6.61
CA GLY A 307 6.18 29.43 -7.94
C GLY A 307 7.62 29.92 -8.11
N LYS A 308 8.22 30.55 -7.10
CA LYS A 308 9.61 31.04 -7.19
C LYS A 308 10.61 29.88 -7.04
N GLY A 309 11.62 29.82 -7.92
CA GLY A 309 12.73 28.88 -7.80
C GLY A 309 12.43 27.43 -8.21
N VAL A 310 11.34 27.22 -8.97
CA VAL A 310 11.00 25.93 -9.59
C VAL A 310 10.81 26.16 -11.09
N THR A 311 11.66 25.53 -11.89
CA THR A 311 11.45 25.39 -13.33
C THR A 311 10.87 23.99 -13.54
N ILE A 312 9.69 23.91 -14.13
CA ILE A 312 9.17 22.65 -14.67
C ILE A 312 9.83 22.49 -16.04
N ASP A 313 10.47 21.35 -16.27
CA ASP A 313 11.33 21.14 -17.45
C ASP A 313 10.64 21.39 -18.80
N TRP A 314 9.29 21.36 -18.83
CA TRP A 314 8.48 21.52 -20.04
C TRP A 314 7.61 22.79 -20.06
N ASP A 315 7.68 23.64 -19.03
CA ASP A 315 7.04 24.96 -19.03
C ASP A 315 8.07 25.99 -19.53
N HIS A 316 8.22 26.08 -20.85
CA HIS A 316 8.97 27.12 -21.56
C HIS A 316 8.05 27.90 -22.50
#